data_AF-A0A177M9C1-F1
#
_entry.id   AF-A0A177M9C1-F1
#
_cell.length_a   1.000
_cell.length_b   1.000
_cell.length_c   1.000
_cell.angle_alpha   90.00
_cell.angle_beta   90.00
_cell.angle_gamma   90.00
#
_symmetry.space_group_name_H-M   'P 1'
#
loop_
_entity.id
_entity.type
_entity.pdbx_description
1 polymer ?
#
loop_
_entity_poly.entity_id
_entity_poly.type
_entity_poly.pdbx_seq_one_letter_code
_entity_poly.pdbx_strand_id
1 'polypeptide(L)'
;MTASYFHYWGKAKPETEAGPAYHLLPYHCLDVAAVGSLWLAANTPVCKQLATRLQVEPEWLQSWFTFCLVLHDLGKFARAFQGLRTGLSDDLVKTNPRMTYAERHDSLGFALWRDVLQEKLAQHLQADQAAWINKIDPWLEIVTGHHGMPPKLDSFRLGNFFEADDEQAAFVFVQHLLEYFLADFDFQPIADKNLNKRLKSLSWQLAGIAVLADWLGSNQEHFAYCSKPMPLGEPALPKLCGYCFIYSANQCTIWRGRA
;
A
#
# COMPACT_ATOMS: atom_id res chain seq x y z
N MET A 1 16.71 -4.29 -16.79
CA MET A 1 15.27 -4.28 -17.14
C MET A 1 14.53 -3.56 -16.04
N THR A 2 13.53 -2.74 -16.37
CA THR A 2 12.63 -2.16 -15.38
C THR A 2 11.75 -3.26 -14.77
N ALA A 3 11.42 -3.16 -13.49
CA ALA A 3 10.59 -4.17 -12.82
C ALA A 3 9.17 -4.21 -13.42
N SER A 4 8.59 -5.42 -13.52
CA SER A 4 7.31 -5.66 -14.22
C SER A 4 6.12 -4.91 -13.62
N TYR A 5 6.15 -4.62 -12.32
CA TYR A 5 5.10 -3.85 -11.65
C TYR A 5 5.01 -2.39 -12.10
N PHE A 6 5.97 -1.87 -12.87
CA PHE A 6 5.89 -0.54 -13.48
C PHE A 6 5.04 -0.50 -14.76
N HIS A 7 4.39 -1.60 -15.13
CA HIS A 7 3.46 -1.65 -16.28
C HIS A 7 1.99 -1.46 -15.84
N TYR A 8 1.75 -1.05 -14.60
CA TYR A 8 0.42 -0.91 -14.01
C TYR A 8 0.19 0.54 -13.57
N TRP A 9 -0.97 1.08 -13.91
CA TRP A 9 -1.40 2.41 -13.46
C TRP A 9 -2.22 2.29 -12.16
N GLY A 10 -2.01 3.23 -11.24
CA GLY A 10 -2.78 3.35 -9.99
C GLY A 10 -3.82 4.46 -10.03
N LYS A 11 -3.53 5.53 -10.79
CA LYS A 11 -4.46 6.62 -11.10
C LYS A 11 -4.34 7.01 -12.57
N ALA A 12 -5.43 7.48 -13.16
CA ALA A 12 -5.47 7.96 -14.54
C ALA A 12 -6.37 9.19 -14.62
N LYS A 13 -5.95 10.19 -15.41
CA LYS A 13 -6.72 11.41 -15.67
C LYS A 13 -7.62 11.24 -16.90
N PRO A 14 -8.66 12.08 -17.03
CA PRO A 14 -9.27 12.36 -18.33
C PRO A 14 -8.25 12.96 -19.31
N GLU A 15 -8.38 12.69 -20.61
CA GLU A 15 -7.46 13.14 -21.68
C GLU A 15 -7.32 14.66 -21.80
N THR A 16 -8.27 15.43 -21.26
CA THR A 16 -8.35 16.88 -21.43
C THR A 16 -7.50 17.68 -20.43
N GLU A 17 -6.83 17.03 -19.49
CA GLU A 17 -6.05 17.69 -18.44
C GLU A 17 -4.54 17.74 -18.79
N ALA A 18 -3.88 18.85 -18.42
CA ALA A 18 -2.44 18.98 -18.60
C ALA A 18 -1.64 18.09 -17.63
N GLY A 19 -0.46 17.64 -18.08
CA GLY A 19 0.46 16.78 -17.33
C GLY A 19 0.38 15.30 -17.72
N PRO A 20 1.03 14.40 -16.97
CA PRO A 20 1.01 12.97 -17.28
C PRO A 20 -0.39 12.38 -17.17
N ALA A 21 -0.77 11.56 -18.15
CA ALA A 21 -2.10 10.96 -18.24
C ALA A 21 -2.40 9.94 -17.12
N TYR A 22 -1.35 9.40 -16.48
CA TYR A 22 -1.49 8.41 -15.43
C TYR A 22 -0.34 8.47 -14.43
N HIS A 23 -0.60 7.90 -13.26
CA HIS A 23 0.37 7.65 -12.21
C HIS A 23 0.58 6.15 -12.06
N LEU A 24 1.83 5.70 -12.03
CA LEU A 24 2.16 4.30 -11.83
C LEU A 24 1.70 3.81 -10.45
N LEU A 25 1.15 2.59 -10.42
CA LEU A 25 0.58 1.97 -9.23
C LEU A 25 1.56 1.91 -8.04
N PRO A 26 2.83 1.49 -8.21
CA PRO A 26 3.82 1.50 -7.13
C PRO A 26 3.96 2.85 -6.45
N TYR A 27 3.92 3.94 -7.22
CA TYR A 27 4.11 5.28 -6.68
C TYR A 27 2.89 5.74 -5.90
N HIS A 28 1.69 5.52 -6.43
CA HIS A 28 0.48 5.81 -5.66
C HIS A 28 0.46 5.05 -4.33
N CYS A 29 0.84 3.77 -4.34
CA CYS A 29 0.96 2.97 -3.13
C CYS A 29 1.94 3.59 -2.12
N LEU A 30 3.10 4.08 -2.59
CA LEU A 30 4.10 4.74 -1.76
C LEU A 30 3.65 6.13 -1.26
N ASP A 31 2.90 6.88 -2.06
CA ASP A 31 2.34 8.17 -1.66
C ASP A 31 1.39 8.01 -0.47
N VAL A 32 0.49 7.03 -0.54
CA VAL A 32 -0.43 6.68 0.55
C VAL A 32 0.33 6.23 1.80
N ALA A 33 1.36 5.39 1.63
CA ALA A 33 2.21 4.97 2.73
C ALA A 33 2.98 6.15 3.35
N ALA A 34 3.47 7.09 2.55
CA ALA A 34 4.17 8.29 3.03
C ALA A 34 3.24 9.19 3.87
N VAL A 35 2.01 9.43 3.41
CA VAL A 35 1.01 10.17 4.19
C VAL A 35 0.73 9.47 5.51
N GLY A 36 0.48 8.15 5.49
CA GLY A 36 0.21 7.38 6.70
C GLY A 36 1.37 7.37 7.69
N SER A 37 2.61 7.28 7.18
CA SER A 37 3.83 7.35 8.00
C SER A 37 3.96 8.70 8.71
N LEU A 38 3.68 9.80 8.02
CA LEU A 38 3.68 11.15 8.64
C LEU A 38 2.57 11.30 9.67
N TRP A 39 1.37 10.79 9.37
CA TRP A 39 0.24 10.81 10.30
C TRP A 39 0.53 9.99 11.57
N LEU A 40 1.22 8.87 11.42
CA LEU A 40 1.63 7.99 12.51
C LEU A 40 3.08 8.22 12.96
N ALA A 41 3.66 9.40 12.73
CA ALA A 41 4.99 9.69 13.22
C ALA A 41 5.08 9.39 14.73
N ALA A 42 6.12 8.67 15.16
CA ALA A 42 6.23 8.08 16.50
C ALA A 42 6.04 9.10 17.65
N ASN A 43 6.35 10.37 17.41
CA ASN A 43 6.19 11.44 18.39
C ASN A 43 4.75 11.97 18.52
N THR A 44 3.85 11.66 17.59
CA THR A 44 2.47 12.17 17.54
C THR A 44 1.60 11.55 18.64
N PRO A 45 0.61 12.30 19.17
CA PRO A 45 -0.32 11.76 20.16
C PRO A 45 -1.13 10.56 19.65
N VAL A 46 -1.53 10.59 18.37
CA VAL A 46 -2.31 9.50 17.74
C VAL A 46 -1.50 8.20 17.72
N CYS A 47 -0.25 8.24 17.26
CA CYS A 47 0.60 7.05 17.22
C CYS A 47 0.85 6.49 18.62
N LYS A 48 1.25 7.35 19.57
CA LYS A 48 1.47 6.94 20.97
C LYS A 48 0.25 6.30 21.61
N GLN A 49 -0.94 6.86 21.38
CA GLN A 49 -2.19 6.32 21.93
C GLN A 49 -2.52 4.94 21.33
N LEU A 50 -2.39 4.79 20.01
CA LEU A 50 -2.65 3.52 19.33
C LEU A 50 -1.61 2.46 19.73
N ALA A 51 -0.33 2.81 19.74
CA ALA A 51 0.78 1.94 20.12
C ALA A 51 0.63 1.44 21.57
N THR A 52 0.28 2.32 22.50
CA THR A 52 -0.02 1.96 23.90
C THR A 52 -1.15 0.93 23.99
N ARG A 53 -2.24 1.12 23.23
CA ARG A 53 -3.38 0.18 23.22
C ARG A 53 -3.04 -1.13 22.53
N LEU A 54 -2.12 -1.12 21.57
CA LEU A 54 -1.57 -2.29 20.90
C LEU A 54 -0.45 -2.98 21.71
N GLN A 55 0.07 -2.33 22.75
CA GLN A 55 1.22 -2.79 23.54
C GLN A 55 2.46 -3.05 22.65
N VAL A 56 2.75 -2.09 21.77
CA VAL A 56 3.92 -2.07 20.89
C VAL A 56 4.58 -0.69 20.97
N GLU A 57 5.82 -0.59 20.50
CA GLU A 57 6.49 0.71 20.40
C GLU A 57 5.86 1.58 19.30
N PRO A 58 5.82 2.91 19.45
CA PRO A 58 5.31 3.82 18.43
C PRO A 58 6.02 3.71 17.08
N GLU A 59 7.35 3.60 17.08
CA GLU A 59 8.18 3.41 15.88
C GLU A 59 7.86 2.09 15.17
N TRP A 60 7.57 1.05 15.95
CA TRP A 60 7.13 -0.24 15.44
C TRP A 60 5.79 -0.11 14.73
N LEU A 61 4.80 0.54 15.38
CA LEU A 61 3.48 0.76 14.78
C LEU A 61 3.57 1.59 13.50
N GLN A 62 4.34 2.68 13.53
CA GLN A 62 4.54 3.53 12.36
C GLN A 62 5.07 2.71 11.18
N SER A 63 6.15 1.96 11.40
CA SER A 63 6.80 1.16 10.34
C SER A 63 5.88 0.06 9.82
N TRP A 64 5.27 -0.71 10.73
CA TRP A 64 4.37 -1.82 10.37
C TRP A 64 3.14 -1.35 9.60
N PHE A 65 2.47 -0.31 10.09
CA PHE A 65 1.25 0.17 9.46
C PHE A 65 1.55 0.88 8.13
N THR A 66 2.70 1.54 8.01
CA THR A 66 3.18 2.09 6.73
C THR A 66 3.37 0.99 5.69
N PHE A 67 3.99 -0.14 6.08
CA PHE A 67 4.08 -1.31 5.22
C PHE A 67 2.72 -1.88 4.84
N CYS A 68 1.76 -1.92 5.76
CA CYS A 68 0.40 -2.34 5.42
C CYS A 68 -0.25 -1.37 4.41
N LEU A 69 -0.10 -0.06 4.59
CA LEU A 69 -0.69 0.95 3.71
C LEU A 69 -0.17 0.88 2.28
N VAL A 70 1.12 0.59 2.06
CA VAL A 70 1.63 0.43 0.68
C VAL A 70 1.01 -0.76 -0.05
N LEU A 71 0.34 -1.68 0.67
CA LEU A 71 -0.37 -2.83 0.09
C LEU A 71 -1.87 -2.60 -0.12
N HIS A 72 -2.42 -1.42 0.24
CA HIS A 72 -3.86 -1.15 0.20
C HIS A 72 -4.50 -1.41 -1.17
N ASP A 73 -3.73 -1.20 -2.24
CA ASP A 73 -4.17 -1.16 -3.61
C ASP A 73 -3.69 -2.34 -4.47
N LEU A 74 -3.26 -3.45 -3.83
CA LEU A 74 -2.78 -4.65 -4.53
C LEU A 74 -3.75 -5.17 -5.59
N GLY A 75 -5.06 -5.00 -5.43
CA GLY A 75 -6.01 -5.47 -6.43
C GLY A 75 -6.03 -4.66 -7.71
N LYS A 76 -5.37 -3.49 -7.75
CA LYS A 76 -5.18 -2.74 -9.01
C LYS A 76 -4.22 -3.43 -9.96
N PHE A 77 -3.43 -4.42 -9.51
CA PHE A 77 -2.69 -5.30 -10.41
C PHE A 77 -3.61 -6.15 -11.29
N ALA A 78 -4.90 -6.32 -10.94
CA ALA A 78 -5.83 -7.10 -11.75
C ALA A 78 -5.94 -6.54 -13.17
N ARG A 79 -5.73 -7.39 -14.18
CA ARG A 79 -6.02 -7.09 -15.59
C ARG A 79 -7.41 -6.48 -15.78
N ALA A 80 -8.40 -7.00 -15.05
CA ALA A 80 -9.76 -6.46 -15.04
C ALA A 80 -9.79 -4.98 -14.61
N PHE A 81 -9.08 -4.60 -13.55
CA PHE A 81 -8.98 -3.19 -13.12
C PHE A 81 -8.23 -2.34 -14.14
N GLN A 82 -7.08 -2.84 -14.63
CA GLN A 82 -6.28 -2.12 -15.62
C GLN A 82 -7.05 -1.84 -16.92
N GLY A 83 -8.01 -2.71 -17.28
CA GLY A 83 -8.91 -2.54 -18.41
C GLY A 83 -9.92 -1.39 -18.29
N LEU A 84 -10.08 -0.77 -17.11
CA LEU A 84 -10.98 0.38 -16.91
C LEU A 84 -10.52 1.63 -17.69
N ARG A 85 -9.23 1.73 -17.97
CA ARG A 85 -8.63 2.80 -18.80
C ARG A 85 -7.61 2.18 -19.75
N THR A 86 -7.79 2.45 -21.04
CA THR A 86 -6.93 1.95 -22.11
C THR A 86 -6.36 3.11 -22.91
N GLY A 87 -5.34 2.86 -23.73
CA GLY A 87 -4.72 3.90 -24.57
C GLY A 87 -3.84 4.92 -23.81
N LEU A 88 -3.53 4.65 -22.53
CA LEU A 88 -2.71 5.55 -21.71
C LEU A 88 -1.22 5.54 -22.10
N SER A 89 -0.68 4.37 -22.44
CA SER A 89 0.69 4.16 -22.93
C SER A 89 0.84 2.72 -23.45
N ASP A 90 1.73 2.51 -24.42
CA ASP A 90 2.10 1.17 -24.91
C ASP A 90 2.95 0.38 -23.89
N ASP A 91 3.54 1.05 -22.91
CA ASP A 91 4.35 0.43 -21.85
C ASP A 91 3.50 -0.19 -20.73
N LEU A 92 2.20 0.08 -20.72
CA LEU A 92 1.26 -0.48 -19.74
C LEU A 92 0.73 -1.83 -20.21
N VAL A 93 0.27 -2.61 -19.24
CA VAL A 93 -0.35 -3.91 -19.51
C VAL A 93 -1.56 -3.78 -20.45
N LYS A 94 -1.63 -4.67 -21.44
CA LYS A 94 -2.72 -4.70 -22.42
C LYS A 94 -3.99 -5.20 -21.77
N THR A 95 -5.13 -4.58 -22.06
CA THR A 95 -6.43 -5.08 -21.58
C THR A 95 -6.75 -6.49 -22.11
N ASN A 96 -7.50 -7.26 -21.33
CA ASN A 96 -8.07 -8.53 -21.74
C ASN A 96 -9.60 -8.43 -21.72
N PRO A 97 -10.28 -8.37 -22.88
CA PRO A 97 -11.74 -8.22 -22.95
C PRO A 97 -12.54 -9.34 -22.26
N ARG A 98 -11.91 -10.48 -21.94
CA ARG A 98 -12.56 -11.58 -21.21
C ARG A 98 -12.60 -11.35 -19.70
N MET A 99 -11.80 -10.43 -19.19
CA MET A 99 -11.70 -10.11 -17.76
C MET A 99 -12.45 -8.81 -17.48
N THR A 100 -13.66 -8.94 -16.94
CA THR A 100 -14.51 -7.80 -16.60
C THR A 100 -14.27 -7.39 -15.14
N TYR A 101 -14.14 -6.08 -14.90
CA TYR A 101 -14.08 -5.53 -13.54
C TYR A 101 -15.46 -5.58 -12.86
N ALA A 102 -15.80 -6.75 -12.36
CA ALA A 102 -17.05 -7.03 -11.64
C ALA A 102 -16.89 -7.00 -10.12
N GLU A 103 -15.66 -6.92 -9.62
CA GLU A 103 -15.34 -6.92 -8.19
C GLU A 103 -14.39 -5.78 -7.85
N ARG A 104 -14.56 -5.19 -6.67
CA ARG A 104 -13.75 -4.04 -6.23
C ARG A 104 -12.30 -4.43 -6.01
N HIS A 105 -11.37 -3.58 -6.42
CA HIS A 105 -9.93 -3.80 -6.29
C HIS A 105 -9.49 -3.97 -4.83
N ASP A 106 -10.16 -3.37 -3.85
CA ASP A 106 -9.92 -3.69 -2.45
C ASP A 106 -10.08 -5.19 -2.14
N SER A 107 -11.21 -5.76 -2.52
CA SER A 107 -11.56 -7.17 -2.31
C SER A 107 -10.67 -8.08 -3.16
N LEU A 108 -10.39 -7.68 -4.40
CA LEU A 108 -9.44 -8.40 -5.27
C LEU A 108 -8.02 -8.37 -4.71
N GLY A 109 -7.60 -7.27 -4.08
CA GLY A 109 -6.27 -7.15 -3.47
C GLY A 109 -6.10 -8.05 -2.26
N PHE A 110 -7.12 -8.09 -1.39
CA PHE A 110 -7.14 -9.02 -0.26
C PHE A 110 -7.17 -10.49 -0.72
N ALA A 111 -7.96 -10.81 -1.74
CA ALA A 111 -8.00 -12.15 -2.31
C ALA A 111 -6.67 -12.55 -2.97
N LEU A 112 -6.05 -11.66 -3.74
CA LEU A 112 -4.72 -11.86 -4.34
C LEU A 112 -3.68 -12.15 -3.25
N TRP A 113 -3.72 -11.40 -2.14
CA TRP A 113 -2.84 -11.64 -1.01
C TRP A 113 -3.01 -13.06 -0.46
N ARG A 114 -4.22 -13.41 -0.05
CA ARG A 114 -4.55 -14.68 0.63
C ARG A 114 -4.31 -15.90 -0.27
N ASP A 115 -4.78 -15.83 -1.51
CA ASP A 115 -4.88 -17.00 -2.38
C ASP A 115 -3.63 -17.23 -3.24
N VAL A 116 -2.72 -16.24 -3.32
CA VAL A 116 -1.51 -16.31 -4.16
C VAL A 116 -0.26 -15.82 -3.43
N LEU A 117 -0.24 -14.58 -2.94
CA LEU A 117 1.00 -13.95 -2.47
C LEU A 117 1.51 -14.58 -1.17
N GLN A 118 0.64 -14.97 -0.25
CA GLN A 118 1.04 -15.63 0.99
C GLN A 118 1.85 -16.91 0.71
N GLU A 119 1.35 -17.78 -0.17
CA GLU A 119 2.05 -19.02 -0.52
C GLU A 119 3.37 -18.73 -1.25
N LYS A 120 3.36 -17.85 -2.26
CA LYS A 120 4.58 -17.49 -3.00
C LYS A 120 5.65 -16.90 -2.08
N LEU A 121 5.26 -16.04 -1.14
CA LEU A 121 6.19 -15.44 -0.17
C LEU A 121 6.71 -16.47 0.83
N ALA A 122 5.84 -17.36 1.34
CA ALA A 122 6.26 -18.43 2.25
C ALA A 122 7.25 -19.41 1.60
N GLN A 123 7.16 -19.62 0.29
CA GLN A 123 8.14 -20.42 -0.48
C GLN A 123 9.44 -19.66 -0.75
N HIS A 124 9.42 -18.33 -0.73
CA HIS A 124 10.57 -17.48 -1.04
C HIS A 124 11.38 -17.06 0.19
N LEU A 125 10.71 -16.84 1.33
CA LEU A 125 11.35 -16.45 2.59
C LEU A 125 11.83 -17.66 3.39
N GLN A 126 12.81 -17.45 4.26
CA GLN A 126 13.19 -18.47 5.25
C GLN A 126 12.04 -18.66 6.27
N ALA A 127 11.93 -19.86 6.86
CA ALA A 127 10.78 -20.22 7.68
C ALA A 127 10.58 -19.32 8.92
N ASP A 128 11.67 -18.82 9.51
CA ASP A 128 11.68 -17.85 10.60
C ASP A 128 11.23 -16.44 10.16
N GLN A 129 11.50 -16.09 8.91
CA GLN A 129 11.10 -14.83 8.27
C GLN A 129 9.66 -14.85 7.72
N ALA A 130 9.02 -16.03 7.63
CA ALA A 130 7.69 -16.19 7.03
C ALA A 130 6.54 -16.19 8.05
N ALA A 131 6.82 -16.29 9.36
CA ALA A 131 5.78 -16.51 10.38
C ALA A 131 4.74 -15.38 10.48
N TRP A 132 5.10 -14.16 10.10
CA TRP A 132 4.20 -13.01 10.09
C TRP A 132 3.17 -13.04 8.95
N ILE A 133 3.46 -13.76 7.86
CA ILE A 133 2.60 -13.83 6.66
C ILE A 133 1.20 -14.32 7.04
N ASN A 134 1.10 -15.32 7.91
CA ASN A 134 -0.17 -15.88 8.38
C ASN A 134 -0.87 -15.01 9.45
N LYS A 135 -0.28 -13.87 9.81
CA LYS A 135 -0.78 -12.98 10.87
C LYS A 135 -1.09 -11.56 10.39
N ILE A 136 -0.73 -11.22 9.17
CA ILE A 136 -0.96 -9.90 8.61
C ILE A 136 -2.40 -9.71 8.12
N ASP A 137 -3.17 -10.78 7.87
CA ASP A 137 -4.50 -10.68 7.25
C ASP A 137 -5.43 -9.65 7.92
N PRO A 138 -5.55 -9.58 9.27
CA PRO A 138 -6.37 -8.56 9.91
C PRO A 138 -5.91 -7.12 9.64
N TRP A 139 -4.63 -6.90 9.37
CA TRP A 139 -4.09 -5.60 8.97
C TRP A 139 -4.39 -5.31 7.50
N LEU A 140 -4.33 -6.33 6.64
CA LEU A 140 -4.71 -6.18 5.23
C LEU A 140 -6.21 -5.96 5.07
N GLU A 141 -7.06 -6.60 5.85
CA GLU A 141 -8.50 -6.30 5.90
C GLU A 141 -8.76 -4.82 6.22
N ILE A 142 -7.95 -4.21 7.10
CA ILE A 142 -8.06 -2.79 7.46
C ILE A 142 -7.71 -1.89 6.28
N VAL A 143 -6.54 -2.08 5.66
CA VAL A 143 -6.04 -1.18 4.60
C VAL A 143 -6.70 -1.45 3.24
N THR A 144 -7.10 -2.69 2.95
CA THR A 144 -7.98 -2.97 1.80
C THR A 144 -9.41 -2.49 2.07
N GLY A 145 -9.79 -2.17 3.31
CA GLY A 145 -11.04 -1.47 3.61
C GLY A 145 -11.10 0.02 3.21
N HIS A 146 -10.09 0.55 2.51
CA HIS A 146 -9.89 2.00 2.30
C HIS A 146 -10.98 2.73 1.49
N HIS A 147 -11.93 2.02 0.88
CA HIS A 147 -13.14 2.62 0.28
C HIS A 147 -14.31 2.75 1.26
N GLY A 148 -14.05 2.63 2.57
CA GLY A 148 -15.05 2.79 3.63
C GLY A 148 -15.83 1.52 3.98
N MET A 149 -15.44 0.37 3.44
CA MET A 149 -15.94 -0.94 3.88
C MET A 149 -14.90 -2.04 3.68
N PRO A 150 -14.82 -3.02 4.60
CA PRO A 150 -13.88 -4.14 4.52
C PRO A 150 -13.98 -4.93 3.21
N PRO A 151 -12.92 -5.65 2.81
CA PRO A 151 -12.96 -6.52 1.65
C PRO A 151 -13.99 -7.64 1.84
N LYS A 152 -14.56 -8.13 0.74
CA LYS A 152 -15.32 -9.38 0.76
C LYS A 152 -14.37 -10.54 1.11
N LEU A 153 -14.83 -11.44 1.99
CA LEU A 153 -14.07 -12.63 2.39
C LEU A 153 -14.36 -13.86 1.52
N ASP A 154 -15.38 -13.77 0.66
CA ASP A 154 -15.78 -14.83 -0.27
C ASP A 154 -14.63 -15.22 -1.20
N SER A 155 -14.62 -16.48 -1.63
CA SER A 155 -13.64 -16.96 -2.61
C SER A 155 -14.00 -16.47 -4.01
N PHE A 156 -13.06 -15.78 -4.67
CA PHE A 156 -13.17 -15.43 -6.07
C PHE A 156 -12.38 -16.41 -6.93
N ARG A 157 -12.83 -16.65 -8.16
CA ARG A 157 -11.95 -17.25 -9.16
C ARG A 157 -11.00 -16.17 -9.65
N LEU A 158 -9.81 -16.07 -9.06
CA LEU A 158 -8.84 -15.01 -9.39
C LEU A 158 -8.51 -14.96 -10.89
N GLY A 159 -8.46 -16.10 -11.57
CA GLY A 159 -8.27 -16.16 -13.03
C GLY A 159 -9.38 -15.51 -13.88
N ASN A 160 -10.47 -15.03 -13.28
CA ASN A 160 -11.45 -14.16 -13.96
C ASN A 160 -11.01 -12.69 -13.99
N PHE A 161 -10.04 -12.31 -13.16
CA PHE A 161 -9.64 -10.92 -12.93
C PHE A 161 -8.14 -10.66 -13.14
N PHE A 162 -7.31 -11.67 -12.86
CA PHE A 162 -5.85 -11.63 -12.93
C PHE A 162 -5.33 -12.59 -14.00
N GLU A 163 -4.31 -12.15 -14.73
CA GLU A 163 -3.41 -12.99 -15.50
C GLU A 163 -2.19 -13.41 -14.66
N ALA A 164 -1.47 -14.44 -15.10
CA ALA A 164 -0.30 -14.95 -14.36
C ALA A 164 0.84 -13.93 -14.25
N ASP A 165 0.98 -13.03 -15.23
CA ASP A 165 1.93 -11.93 -15.20
C ASP A 165 1.52 -10.81 -14.22
N ASP A 166 0.21 -10.61 -13.98
CA ASP A 166 -0.29 -9.72 -12.92
C ASP A 166 0.11 -10.23 -11.54
N GLU A 167 -0.15 -11.51 -11.28
CA GLU A 167 0.21 -12.17 -10.02
C GLU A 167 1.72 -12.11 -9.78
N GLN A 168 2.50 -12.33 -10.85
CA GLN A 168 3.96 -12.25 -10.78
C GLN A 168 4.46 -10.82 -10.56
N ALA A 169 3.85 -9.82 -11.19
CA ALA A 169 4.20 -8.41 -10.99
C ALA A 169 3.90 -7.96 -9.55
N ALA A 170 2.73 -8.32 -9.03
CA ALA A 170 2.37 -8.05 -7.63
C ALA A 170 3.34 -8.74 -6.65
N PHE A 171 3.72 -9.98 -6.92
CA PHE A 171 4.70 -10.70 -6.11
C PHE A 171 6.07 -9.99 -6.09
N VAL A 172 6.61 -9.64 -7.26
CA VAL A 172 7.89 -8.90 -7.36
C VAL A 172 7.81 -7.53 -6.68
N PHE A 173 6.65 -6.86 -6.76
CA PHE A 173 6.42 -5.60 -6.05
C PHE A 173 6.51 -5.80 -4.54
N VAL A 174 5.79 -6.79 -3.98
CA VAL A 174 5.83 -7.07 -2.54
C VAL A 174 7.23 -7.48 -2.08
N GLN A 175 7.97 -8.28 -2.85
CA GLN A 175 9.37 -8.62 -2.51
C GLN A 175 10.24 -7.37 -2.33
N HIS A 176 10.19 -6.42 -3.27
CA HIS A 176 10.93 -5.16 -3.13
C HIS A 176 10.45 -4.32 -1.93
N LEU A 177 9.15 -4.34 -1.61
CA LEU A 177 8.63 -3.66 -0.43
C LEU A 177 9.12 -4.31 0.88
N LEU A 178 9.25 -5.64 0.92
CA LEU A 178 9.80 -6.33 2.08
C LEU A 178 11.26 -5.94 2.31
N GLU A 179 12.07 -5.90 1.26
CA GLU A 179 13.46 -5.44 1.34
C GLU A 179 13.55 -3.97 1.79
N TYR A 180 12.65 -3.12 1.30
CA TYR A 180 12.71 -1.69 1.61
C TYR A 180 12.16 -1.34 3.01
N PHE A 181 11.02 -1.91 3.40
CA PHE A 181 10.34 -1.57 4.66
C PHE A 181 10.74 -2.48 5.82
N LEU A 182 11.06 -3.75 5.56
CA LEU A 182 11.13 -4.78 6.60
C LEU A 182 12.48 -5.51 6.72
N ALA A 183 13.54 -5.07 6.04
CA ALA A 183 14.86 -5.74 6.09
C ALA A 183 15.39 -5.94 7.52
N ASP A 184 15.26 -4.92 8.38
CA ASP A 184 15.70 -4.94 9.78
C ASP A 184 14.53 -4.85 10.78
N PHE A 185 13.34 -5.26 10.36
CA PHE A 185 12.13 -5.09 11.16
C PHE A 185 11.99 -6.15 12.26
N ASP A 186 11.60 -5.71 13.47
CA ASP A 186 11.31 -6.61 14.58
C ASP A 186 9.93 -7.27 14.43
N PHE A 187 9.91 -8.56 14.07
CA PHE A 187 8.67 -9.33 13.96
C PHE A 187 8.15 -9.89 15.31
N GLN A 188 8.86 -9.70 16.42
CA GLN A 188 8.45 -10.22 17.74
C GLN A 188 7.05 -9.74 18.17
N PRO A 189 6.65 -8.47 17.98
CA PRO A 189 5.31 -8.04 18.35
C PRO A 189 4.20 -8.74 17.55
N ILE A 190 4.42 -9.04 16.27
CA ILE A 190 3.48 -9.85 15.46
C ILE A 190 3.43 -11.31 15.96
N ALA A 191 4.47 -11.79 16.66
CA ALA A 191 4.44 -13.09 17.27
C ALA A 191 3.39 -13.21 18.41
N ASP A 192 3.02 -12.10 19.06
CA ASP A 192 2.06 -12.07 20.17
C ASP A 192 0.64 -12.52 19.75
N LYS A 193 0.17 -13.60 20.38
CA LYS A 193 -1.17 -14.19 20.16
C LYS A 193 -2.31 -13.25 20.55
N ASN A 194 -2.06 -12.23 21.37
CA ASN A 194 -3.06 -11.26 21.79
C ASN A 194 -3.05 -9.97 20.96
N LEU A 195 -2.05 -9.73 20.10
CA LEU A 195 -2.00 -8.53 19.26
C LEU A 195 -3.26 -8.39 18.41
N ASN A 196 -3.71 -9.48 17.77
CA ASN A 196 -4.93 -9.47 16.96
C ASN A 196 -6.19 -9.11 17.76
N LYS A 197 -6.27 -9.50 19.04
CA LYS A 197 -7.39 -9.12 19.91
C LYS A 197 -7.38 -7.62 20.20
N ARG A 198 -6.20 -7.05 20.46
CA ARG A 198 -6.03 -5.60 20.68
C ARG A 198 -6.33 -4.81 19.41
N LEU A 199 -5.81 -5.26 18.28
CA LEU A 199 -6.05 -4.70 16.94
C LEU A 199 -7.53 -4.63 16.60
N LYS A 200 -8.31 -5.67 16.90
CA LYS A 200 -9.76 -5.69 16.64
C LYS A 200 -10.50 -4.51 17.28
N SER A 201 -10.04 -4.03 18.44
CA SER A 201 -10.64 -2.86 19.12
C SER A 201 -10.25 -1.51 18.51
N LEU A 202 -9.26 -1.52 17.60
CA LEU A 202 -8.66 -0.35 16.96
C LEU A 202 -8.87 -0.33 15.44
N SER A 203 -9.37 -1.41 14.87
CA SER A 203 -9.46 -1.61 13.42
C SER A 203 -10.18 -0.45 12.71
N TRP A 204 -11.27 0.06 13.29
CA TRP A 204 -12.00 1.22 12.75
C TRP A 204 -11.18 2.51 12.73
N GLN A 205 -10.35 2.74 13.76
CA GLN A 205 -9.50 3.94 13.81
C GLN A 205 -8.39 3.86 12.78
N LEU A 206 -7.76 2.70 12.65
CA LEU A 206 -6.73 2.45 11.64
C LEU A 206 -7.32 2.45 10.21
N ALA A 207 -8.54 1.95 10.02
CA ALA A 207 -9.25 2.04 8.74
C ALA A 207 -9.52 3.49 8.37
N GLY A 208 -9.94 4.33 9.33
CA GLY A 208 -10.08 5.78 9.11
C GLY A 208 -8.77 6.45 8.68
N ILE A 209 -7.64 6.03 9.25
CA ILE A 209 -6.31 6.51 8.83
C ILE A 209 -5.99 6.04 7.41
N ALA A 210 -6.29 4.79 7.05
CA ALA A 210 -6.08 4.27 5.69
C ALA A 210 -6.91 5.03 4.64
N VAL A 211 -8.18 5.31 4.93
CA VAL A 211 -9.05 6.13 4.07
C VAL A 211 -8.47 7.54 3.90
N LEU A 212 -8.07 8.20 5.00
CA LEU A 212 -7.48 9.54 4.94
C LEU A 212 -6.18 9.56 4.13
N ALA A 213 -5.34 8.55 4.32
CA ALA A 213 -4.07 8.40 3.62
C ALA A 213 -4.27 8.22 2.12
N ASP A 214 -5.24 7.39 1.68
CA ASP A 214 -5.56 7.25 0.25
C ASP A 214 -6.12 8.55 -0.34
N TRP A 215 -7.02 9.24 0.37
CA TRP A 215 -7.56 10.52 -0.10
C TRP A 215 -6.49 11.59 -0.28
N LEU A 216 -5.61 11.77 0.71
CA LEU A 216 -4.52 12.75 0.63
C LEU A 216 -3.44 12.32 -0.37
N GLY A 217 -3.09 11.03 -0.43
CA GLY A 217 -2.17 10.46 -1.41
C GLY A 217 -2.70 10.47 -2.85
N SER A 218 -3.99 10.76 -3.02
CA SER A 218 -4.62 10.98 -4.34
C SER A 218 -4.64 12.45 -4.77
N ASN A 219 -4.24 13.38 -3.89
CA ASN A 219 -4.28 14.82 -4.19
C ASN A 219 -3.12 15.22 -5.11
N GLN A 220 -3.44 15.58 -6.35
CA GLN A 220 -2.47 15.94 -7.38
C GLN A 220 -1.71 17.25 -7.11
N GLU A 221 -2.20 18.11 -6.21
CA GLU A 221 -1.47 19.31 -5.78
C GLU A 221 -0.22 18.96 -4.97
N HIS A 222 -0.26 17.81 -4.27
CA HIS A 222 0.84 17.31 -3.44
C HIS A 222 1.59 16.14 -4.10
N PHE A 223 0.87 15.31 -4.86
CA PHE A 223 1.39 14.11 -5.51
C PHE A 223 1.18 14.19 -7.03
N ALA A 224 2.13 14.85 -7.71
CA ALA A 224 2.12 14.96 -9.16
C ALA A 224 2.28 13.58 -9.81
N TYR A 225 1.51 13.33 -10.86
CA TYR A 225 1.55 12.03 -11.53
C TYR A 225 2.93 11.74 -12.12
N CYS A 226 3.46 10.60 -11.77
CA CYS A 226 4.68 10.02 -12.34
C CYS A 226 4.33 8.79 -13.20
N SER A 227 4.55 8.92 -14.51
CA SER A 227 4.33 7.86 -15.52
C SER A 227 5.63 7.16 -15.96
N LYS A 228 6.78 7.69 -15.55
CA LYS A 228 8.10 7.18 -15.93
C LYS A 228 8.67 6.29 -14.83
N PRO A 229 9.02 5.03 -15.12
CA PRO A 229 9.63 4.14 -14.14
C PRO A 229 10.98 4.65 -13.64
N MET A 230 11.18 4.54 -12.32
CA MET A 230 12.36 4.88 -11.53
C MET A 230 12.45 3.90 -10.35
N PRO A 231 13.66 3.42 -9.96
CA PRO A 231 13.82 2.45 -8.87
C PRO A 231 13.19 2.90 -7.55
N LEU A 232 12.61 1.97 -6.79
CA LEU A 232 11.94 2.26 -5.51
C LEU A 232 12.91 2.57 -4.34
N GLY A 233 14.22 2.65 -4.59
CA GLY A 233 15.26 2.79 -3.55
C GLY A 233 16.27 3.92 -3.78
N GLU A 234 16.09 4.77 -4.79
CA GLU A 234 16.92 5.98 -4.88
C GLU A 234 16.41 7.06 -3.91
N PRO A 235 17.30 7.89 -3.34
CA PRO A 235 16.93 9.14 -2.66
C PRO A 235 16.38 10.20 -3.64
N ALA A 236 15.60 9.76 -4.64
CA ALA A 236 14.78 10.56 -5.54
C ALA A 236 13.29 10.60 -5.10
N LEU A 237 12.84 9.71 -4.20
CA LEU A 237 11.59 9.90 -3.44
C LEU A 237 11.51 11.26 -2.68
N PRO A 238 12.63 11.90 -2.28
CA PRO A 238 12.68 13.27 -1.77
C PRO A 238 12.59 14.43 -2.79
N LYS A 239 12.38 14.21 -4.09
CA LYS A 239 12.33 15.32 -5.06
C LYS A 239 11.03 15.46 -5.85
N LEU A 240 10.11 14.49 -5.77
CA LEU A 240 8.78 14.61 -6.40
C LEU A 240 7.76 15.33 -5.51
N CYS A 241 7.98 15.35 -4.19
CA CYS A 241 7.24 16.19 -3.26
C CYS A 241 8.21 17.22 -2.70
N GLY A 242 8.12 18.48 -3.14
CA GLY A 242 8.91 19.60 -2.59
C GLY A 242 8.65 19.91 -1.10
N TYR A 243 8.06 18.99 -0.33
CA TYR A 243 7.63 19.20 1.05
C TYR A 243 7.64 17.98 1.99
N CYS A 244 8.06 16.75 1.61
CA CYS A 244 7.85 15.60 2.52
C CYS A 244 9.04 14.69 2.87
N PHE A 245 10.27 15.00 2.46
CA PHE A 245 11.43 14.17 2.87
C PHE A 245 12.65 14.96 3.37
N ILE A 246 12.45 16.19 3.83
CA ILE A 246 13.46 16.90 4.62
C ILE A 246 12.78 17.47 5.84
N TYR A 247 12.79 16.76 6.97
CA TYR A 247 13.03 17.40 8.26
C TYR A 247 13.65 16.38 9.21
N SER A 248 14.99 16.43 9.29
CA SER A 248 15.69 16.06 10.51
C SER A 248 15.08 16.86 11.66
N ALA A 249 14.54 16.17 12.66
CA ALA A 249 14.46 16.45 14.11
C ALA A 249 14.43 17.88 14.72
N ASN A 250 14.49 19.01 14.00
CA ASN A 250 14.84 20.30 14.62
C ASN A 250 14.01 21.53 14.22
N GLN A 251 12.97 21.46 13.39
CA GLN A 251 12.09 22.62 13.16
C GLN A 251 10.62 22.23 12.99
N CYS A 252 9.96 21.94 14.12
CA CYS A 252 8.49 21.88 14.20
C CYS A 252 7.98 23.18 14.83
N THR A 253 7.74 24.20 14.00
CA THR A 253 7.18 25.50 14.44
C THR A 253 5.82 25.83 13.81
N ILE A 254 5.24 24.95 12.98
CA ILE A 254 3.99 25.26 12.26
C ILE A 254 2.72 24.84 13.04
N TRP A 255 2.84 24.11 14.16
CA TRP A 255 1.69 23.74 15.02
C TRP A 255 1.66 24.38 16.41
N ARG A 256 2.37 25.50 16.65
CA ARG A 256 2.06 26.37 17.79
C ARG A 256 0.96 27.35 17.41
N GLY A 257 -0.26 26.83 17.33
CA GLY A 257 -1.47 27.64 17.50
C GLY A 257 -1.48 28.21 18.92
N ARG A 258 -1.75 29.50 18.99
CA ARG A 258 -1.70 30.37 20.18
C ARG A 258 -2.57 29.80 21.32
N ALA A 259 -2.01 29.89 22.54
CA ALA A 259 -2.80 29.97 23.76
C ALA A 259 -3.60 31.29 23.77
#